data_AF-A0A1X3DYW5-F1
#
_entry.id   AF-A0A1X3DYW5-F1
#
_cell.length_a   1.000
_cell.length_b   1.000
_cell.length_c   1.000
_cell.angle_alpha   90.00
_cell.angle_beta   90.00
_cell.angle_gamma   90.00
#
_symmetry.space_group_name_H-M   'P 1'
#
loop_
_entity.id
_entity.type
_entity.pdbx_description
1 polymer ?
#
loop_
_entity_poly.entity_id
_entity_poly.type
_entity_poly.pdbx_seq_one_letter_code
_entity_poly.pdbx_strand_id
1 'polypeptide(L)'
;MDIERHPSHRHTVAILSRGDAAARRDATAQKSRFVHVFEALAAVGIEAQPAIYDESFAEDVREQLLAIDGVLVWVNPIQDRRDRAGLDALLRDVAAQGVWVSAHPDVILKMGTKEVLYRTRSMGWGCDTALYQSAEAMRAELPTRLAAGPRVIKRNRGNGGQGVWKVESLPTSSMIKVLDATKDAPEELTLDDFLRRCAEYFENGSVIDQPFQPRLSEGVVRCYMAGDRCAGFGYHKVKALVDSPAARSEAGPRLYTSNAEPRFQRLRRLMEDEWTPQLTSLLDIARLDLPAIWDADFMLGPVLPDGTDSYVLGEINVSSVHPYPDEAPAEIARRVADRLRRSFDTC
;
A
#
# COMPACT_ATOMS: atom_id res chain seq x y z
N MET A 1 9.26 -44.19 31.05
CA MET A 1 9.37 -43.43 29.79
C MET A 1 8.47 -42.22 29.95
N ASP A 2 9.02 -41.18 30.59
CA ASP A 2 8.33 -39.92 30.77
C ASP A 2 8.28 -39.20 29.43
N ILE A 3 7.06 -38.98 28.94
CA ILE A 3 6.82 -38.10 27.81
C ILE A 3 6.89 -36.69 28.38
N GLU A 4 8.05 -36.05 28.28
CA GLU A 4 8.18 -34.61 28.49
C GLU A 4 7.25 -33.90 27.49
N ARG A 5 6.06 -33.53 27.98
CA ARG A 5 5.24 -32.51 27.34
C ARG A 5 6.02 -31.22 27.39
N HIS A 6 6.71 -30.88 26.30
CA HIS A 6 7.15 -29.51 26.07
C HIS A 6 5.91 -28.61 26.24
N PRO A 7 5.93 -27.60 27.11
CA PRO A 7 4.83 -26.64 27.19
C PRO A 7 4.71 -26.04 25.79
N SER A 8 3.55 -26.20 25.16
CA SER A 8 3.27 -25.57 23.87
C SER A 8 3.36 -24.06 24.09
N HIS A 9 4.51 -23.46 23.75
CA HIS A 9 4.68 -22.01 23.83
C HIS A 9 3.58 -21.39 22.98
N ARG A 10 2.67 -20.68 23.64
CA ARG A 10 1.57 -20.01 22.96
C ARG A 10 2.14 -18.73 22.37
N HIS A 11 2.14 -18.63 21.05
CA HIS A 11 2.65 -17.44 20.39
C HIS A 11 1.81 -16.21 20.75
N THR A 12 2.50 -15.09 20.92
CA THR A 12 1.94 -13.81 21.33
C THR A 12 2.21 -12.74 20.28
N VAL A 13 1.22 -11.91 19.96
CA VAL A 13 1.38 -10.77 19.07
C VAL A 13 0.75 -9.49 19.61
N ALA A 14 1.28 -8.35 19.21
CA ALA A 14 0.66 -7.04 19.44
C ALA A 14 0.03 -6.52 18.14
N ILE A 15 -1.19 -6.00 18.19
CA ILE A 15 -1.78 -5.21 17.09
C ILE A 15 -1.57 -3.73 17.40
N LEU A 16 -0.60 -3.13 16.71
CA LEU A 16 -0.16 -1.75 16.91
C LEU A 16 -1.00 -0.77 16.08
N SER A 17 -1.51 0.26 16.74
CA SER A 17 -2.21 1.38 16.08
C SER A 17 -1.91 2.70 16.79
N ARG A 18 -2.15 3.83 16.12
CA ARG A 18 -1.93 5.16 16.70
C ARG A 18 -3.11 5.55 17.60
N GLY A 19 -2.82 6.17 18.74
CA GLY A 19 -3.81 6.69 19.68
C GLY A 19 -3.15 7.36 20.88
N ASP A 20 -3.89 8.17 21.63
CA ASP A 20 -3.37 8.89 22.78
C ASP A 20 -3.34 8.03 24.07
N ALA A 21 -2.96 8.65 25.20
CA ALA A 21 -2.90 7.97 26.49
C ALA A 21 -4.26 7.46 26.99
N ALA A 22 -5.38 8.10 26.61
CA ALA A 22 -6.72 7.61 26.94
C ALA A 22 -7.05 6.36 26.12
N ALA A 23 -6.79 6.41 24.80
CA ALA A 23 -6.92 5.26 23.92
C ALA A 23 -6.07 4.07 24.41
N ARG A 24 -4.84 4.31 24.89
CA ARG A 24 -3.97 3.26 25.47
C ARG A 24 -4.58 2.61 26.71
N ARG A 25 -5.14 3.38 27.64
CA ARG A 25 -5.76 2.84 28.87
C ARG A 25 -7.02 2.03 28.59
N ASP A 26 -7.82 2.47 27.63
CA ASP A 26 -9.13 1.86 27.33
C ASP A 26 -9.06 0.76 26.25
N ALA A 27 -7.88 0.55 25.66
CA ALA A 27 -7.67 -0.40 24.57
C ALA A 27 -7.97 -1.83 25.00
N THR A 28 -8.90 -2.46 24.28
CA THR A 28 -9.24 -3.89 24.42
C THR A 28 -9.45 -4.48 23.03
N ALA A 29 -9.26 -5.79 22.90
CA ALA A 29 -9.49 -6.49 21.64
C ALA A 29 -10.93 -6.30 21.12
N GLN A 30 -11.92 -6.32 22.02
CA GLN A 30 -13.35 -6.24 21.70
C GLN A 30 -13.81 -4.84 21.27
N LYS A 31 -13.15 -3.78 21.76
CA LYS A 31 -13.45 -2.40 21.35
C LYS A 31 -12.60 -1.94 20.15
N SER A 32 -11.64 -2.76 19.73
CA SER A 32 -10.75 -2.41 18.62
C SER A 32 -11.48 -2.49 17.28
N ARG A 33 -11.17 -1.56 16.37
CA ARG A 33 -11.57 -1.67 14.95
C ARG A 33 -11.04 -2.95 14.27
N PHE A 34 -10.07 -3.62 14.88
CA PHE A 34 -9.48 -4.87 14.42
C PHE A 34 -10.03 -6.11 15.14
N VAL A 35 -11.22 -6.01 15.75
CA VAL A 35 -11.82 -7.11 16.53
C VAL A 35 -11.80 -8.45 15.79
N HIS A 36 -12.13 -8.48 14.50
CA HIS A 36 -12.13 -9.71 13.71
C HIS A 36 -10.72 -10.29 13.47
N VAL A 37 -9.67 -9.46 13.49
CA VAL A 37 -8.28 -9.94 13.43
C VAL A 37 -7.89 -10.58 14.77
N PHE A 38 -8.28 -9.97 15.90
CA PHE A 38 -8.10 -10.58 17.22
C PHE A 38 -8.81 -11.94 17.32
N GLU A 39 -10.08 -12.01 16.88
CA GLU A 39 -10.86 -13.25 16.87
C GLU A 39 -10.21 -14.32 15.98
N ALA A 40 -9.76 -13.95 14.78
CA ALA A 40 -9.10 -14.89 13.87
C ALA A 40 -7.75 -15.40 14.41
N LEU A 41 -6.95 -14.54 15.05
CA LEU A 41 -5.69 -14.93 15.71
C LEU A 41 -5.95 -15.90 16.87
N ALA A 42 -6.95 -15.62 17.70
CA ALA A 42 -7.35 -16.50 18.79
C ALA A 42 -7.81 -17.88 18.28
N ALA A 43 -8.54 -17.92 17.16
CA ALA A 43 -9.02 -19.16 16.53
C ALA A 43 -7.88 -20.07 16.03
N VAL A 44 -6.71 -19.51 15.72
CA VAL A 44 -5.51 -20.29 15.35
C VAL A 44 -4.52 -20.48 16.51
N GLY A 45 -4.94 -20.13 17.74
CA GLY A 45 -4.16 -20.36 18.97
C GLY A 45 -3.17 -19.26 19.33
N ILE A 46 -3.14 -18.14 18.60
CA ILE A 46 -2.28 -17.00 18.90
C ILE A 46 -2.95 -16.09 19.91
N GLU A 47 -2.24 -15.71 20.95
CA GLU A 47 -2.68 -14.68 21.90
C GLU A 47 -2.31 -13.30 21.35
N ALA A 48 -3.29 -12.38 21.29
CA ALA A 48 -3.09 -11.07 20.71
C ALA A 48 -3.55 -9.96 21.66
N GLN A 49 -2.73 -8.92 21.80
CA GLN A 49 -3.02 -7.74 22.62
C GLN A 49 -2.98 -6.44 21.80
N PRO A 50 -3.79 -5.42 22.12
CA PRO A 50 -3.66 -4.11 21.48
C PRO A 50 -2.40 -3.40 21.98
N ALA A 51 -1.72 -2.71 21.06
CA ALA A 51 -0.67 -1.76 21.37
C ALA A 51 -1.05 -0.40 20.77
N ILE A 52 -1.02 0.64 21.59
CA ILE A 52 -1.34 2.01 21.18
C ILE A 52 -0.06 2.82 21.21
N TYR A 53 0.25 3.47 20.08
CA TYR A 53 1.43 4.29 19.89
C TYR A 53 1.09 5.79 19.86
N ASP A 54 1.85 6.53 20.66
CA ASP A 54 2.04 7.98 20.58
C ASP A 54 3.51 8.28 20.90
N GLU A 55 4.04 9.37 20.36
CA GLU A 55 5.41 9.79 20.63
C GLU A 55 5.66 10.07 22.12
N SER A 56 4.65 10.55 22.85
CA SER A 56 4.78 10.93 24.26
C SER A 56 5.04 9.77 25.23
N PHE A 57 4.81 8.53 24.83
CA PHE A 57 5.05 7.32 25.63
C PHE A 57 5.67 6.20 24.78
N ALA A 58 6.54 6.56 23.83
CA ALA A 58 7.15 5.62 22.91
C ALA A 58 7.97 4.51 23.61
N GLU A 59 8.66 4.81 24.71
CA GLU A 59 9.43 3.81 25.47
C GLU A 59 8.53 2.75 26.11
N ASP A 60 7.39 3.13 26.69
CA ASP A 60 6.41 2.18 27.24
C ASP A 60 5.84 1.25 26.15
N VAL A 61 5.73 1.75 24.91
CA VAL A 61 5.33 0.93 23.76
C VAL A 61 6.46 -0.01 23.39
N ARG A 62 7.70 0.49 23.33
CA ARG A 62 8.88 -0.32 23.02
C ARG A 62 9.01 -1.50 23.98
N GLU A 63 8.90 -1.28 25.29
CA GLU A 63 8.93 -2.34 26.30
C GLU A 63 7.81 -3.37 26.08
N GLN A 64 6.59 -2.91 25.80
CA GLN A 64 5.47 -3.78 25.46
C GLN A 64 5.75 -4.65 24.23
N LEU A 65 6.36 -4.08 23.18
CA LEU A 65 6.65 -4.79 21.94
C LEU A 65 7.84 -5.75 22.07
N LEU A 66 8.79 -5.52 22.98
CA LEU A 66 9.91 -6.45 23.21
C LEU A 66 9.50 -7.72 23.97
N ALA A 67 8.31 -7.72 24.58
CA ALA A 67 7.81 -8.84 25.40
C ALA A 67 6.93 -9.85 24.62
N ILE A 68 6.82 -9.71 23.29
CA ILE A 68 5.95 -10.54 22.44
C ILE A 68 6.72 -11.12 21.25
N ASP A 69 6.14 -12.12 20.55
CA ASP A 69 6.80 -12.77 19.42
C ASP A 69 6.68 -11.98 18.11
N GLY A 70 5.65 -11.14 17.96
CA GLY A 70 5.50 -10.30 16.77
C GLY A 70 4.50 -9.15 16.85
N VAL A 71 4.66 -8.16 15.97
CA VAL A 71 3.88 -6.92 15.94
C VAL A 71 3.18 -6.78 14.59
N LEU A 72 1.85 -6.71 14.61
CA LEU A 72 1.04 -6.34 13.45
C LEU A 72 0.83 -4.83 13.42
N VAL A 73 1.34 -4.14 12.40
CA VAL A 73 1.42 -2.66 12.40
C VAL A 73 0.35 -2.02 11.49
N TRP A 74 -0.60 -1.30 12.09
CA TRP A 74 -1.58 -0.44 11.40
C TRP A 74 -1.45 1.02 11.84
N VAL A 75 -0.40 1.69 11.36
CA VAL A 75 -0.19 3.13 11.53
C VAL A 75 0.00 3.78 10.16
N ASN A 76 -0.73 4.87 9.89
CA ASN A 76 -0.60 5.61 8.64
C ASN A 76 0.79 6.26 8.55
N PRO A 77 1.41 6.36 7.36
CA PRO A 77 2.71 7.02 7.24
C PRO A 77 2.69 8.51 7.59
N ILE A 78 1.56 9.16 7.36
CA ILE A 78 1.29 10.55 7.73
C ILE A 78 -0.12 10.60 8.33
N GLN A 79 -0.26 11.14 9.55
CA GLN A 79 -1.53 11.32 10.23
C GLN A 79 -1.47 12.54 11.14
N ASP A 80 -2.48 13.42 11.07
CA ASP A 80 -2.57 14.63 11.91
C ASP A 80 -1.29 15.51 11.88
N ARG A 81 -0.70 15.67 10.70
CA ARG A 81 0.60 16.36 10.45
C ARG A 81 1.82 15.71 11.11
N ARG A 82 1.67 14.54 11.73
CA ARG A 82 2.77 13.72 12.25
C ARG A 82 3.20 12.70 11.21
N ASP A 83 4.49 12.45 11.14
CA ASP A 83 5.04 11.35 10.36
C ASP A 83 5.24 10.09 11.23
N ARG A 84 5.97 9.12 10.68
CA ARG A 84 6.28 7.85 11.33
C ARG A 84 7.76 7.69 11.67
N ALA A 85 8.57 8.74 11.63
CA ALA A 85 10.02 8.61 11.77
C ALA A 85 10.43 7.99 13.12
N GLY A 86 9.84 8.49 14.22
CA GLY A 86 10.05 7.92 15.56
C GLY A 86 9.56 6.48 15.69
N LEU A 87 8.39 6.19 15.13
CA LEU A 87 7.84 4.83 15.10
C LEU A 87 8.73 3.87 14.30
N ASP A 88 9.26 4.30 13.15
CA ASP A 88 10.12 3.48 12.32
C ASP A 88 11.47 3.18 12.96
N ALA A 89 12.03 4.13 13.71
CA ALA A 89 13.21 3.87 14.53
C ALA A 89 12.91 2.80 15.59
N LEU A 90 11.80 2.94 16.31
CA LEU A 90 11.37 1.98 17.33
C LEU A 90 11.12 0.58 16.74
N LEU A 91 10.39 0.48 15.62
CA LEU A 91 10.08 -0.80 14.99
C LEU A 91 11.32 -1.50 14.43
N ARG A 92 12.31 -0.75 13.92
CA ARG A 92 13.60 -1.33 13.51
C ARG A 92 14.36 -1.89 14.70
N ASP A 93 14.40 -1.15 15.81
CA ASP A 93 15.05 -1.62 17.04
C ASP A 93 14.37 -2.87 17.59
N VAL A 94 13.04 -2.89 17.69
CA VAL A 94 12.25 -4.06 18.09
C VAL A 94 12.54 -5.26 17.18
N ALA A 95 12.60 -5.06 15.86
CA ALA A 95 12.97 -6.12 14.91
C ALA A 95 14.40 -6.62 15.09
N ALA A 96 15.36 -5.73 15.36
CA ALA A 96 16.75 -6.09 15.60
C ALA A 96 16.95 -6.94 16.87
N GLN A 97 16.02 -6.86 17.84
CA GLN A 97 15.99 -7.69 19.04
C GLN A 97 15.29 -9.05 18.84
N GLY A 98 14.87 -9.37 17.61
CA GLY A 98 14.31 -10.68 17.25
C GLY A 98 12.78 -10.75 17.21
N VAL A 99 12.07 -9.67 17.53
CA VAL A 99 10.60 -9.62 17.42
C VAL A 99 10.20 -9.45 15.96
N TRP A 100 9.27 -10.26 15.46
CA TRP A 100 8.83 -10.10 14.07
C TRP A 100 7.96 -8.85 13.89
N VAL A 101 8.27 -7.99 12.92
CA VAL A 101 7.44 -6.82 12.58
C VAL A 101 6.74 -7.03 11.24
N SER A 102 5.41 -7.09 11.25
CA SER A 102 4.60 -7.48 10.09
C SER A 102 4.60 -6.51 8.93
N ALA A 103 5.03 -5.28 9.15
CA ALA A 103 5.19 -4.26 8.12
C ALA A 103 6.51 -3.52 8.44
N HIS A 104 7.61 -4.26 8.29
CA HIS A 104 8.94 -3.76 8.64
C HIS A 104 9.24 -2.45 7.89
N PRO A 105 9.75 -1.40 8.56
CA PRO A 105 10.00 -0.10 7.91
C PRO A 105 10.80 -0.20 6.61
N ASP A 106 11.79 -1.09 6.54
CA ASP A 106 12.64 -1.22 5.35
C ASP A 106 11.93 -1.91 4.16
N VAL A 107 10.97 -2.80 4.44
CA VAL A 107 10.10 -3.38 3.40
C VAL A 107 9.14 -2.31 2.87
N ILE A 108 8.59 -1.49 3.76
CA ILE A 108 7.73 -0.35 3.39
C ILE A 108 8.48 0.62 2.49
N LEU A 109 9.75 0.93 2.79
CA LEU A 109 10.58 1.78 1.94
C LEU A 109 10.82 1.18 0.55
N LYS A 110 10.94 -0.14 0.45
CA LYS A 110 11.17 -0.84 -0.82
C LYS A 110 9.95 -0.86 -1.74
N MET A 111 8.73 -1.08 -1.19
CA MET A 111 7.54 -1.33 -2.01
C MET A 111 6.34 -0.40 -1.77
N GLY A 112 6.33 0.40 -0.69
CA GLY A 112 5.21 1.26 -0.31
C GLY A 112 5.32 2.72 -0.81
N THR A 113 6.37 3.08 -1.53
CA THR A 113 6.56 4.40 -2.15
C THR A 113 6.13 4.37 -3.63
N LYS A 114 5.83 5.52 -4.25
CA LYS A 114 5.44 5.53 -5.67
C LYS A 114 6.58 5.12 -6.61
N GLU A 115 7.83 5.21 -6.16
CA GLU A 115 8.99 4.70 -6.89
C GLU A 115 8.89 3.20 -7.22
N VAL A 116 8.10 2.43 -6.46
CA VAL A 116 7.80 1.03 -6.80
C VAL A 116 7.25 0.89 -8.24
N LEU A 117 6.51 1.88 -8.72
CA LEU A 117 5.94 1.90 -10.08
C LEU A 117 7.05 1.96 -11.14
N TYR A 118 8.08 2.76 -10.90
CA TYR A 118 9.24 2.83 -11.79
C TYR A 118 10.09 1.57 -11.67
N ARG A 119 10.39 1.11 -10.45
CA ARG A 119 11.23 -0.07 -10.21
C ARG A 119 10.63 -1.33 -10.84
N THR A 120 9.30 -1.44 -10.86
CA THR A 120 8.55 -2.60 -11.39
C THR A 120 8.01 -2.40 -12.81
N ARG A 121 8.42 -1.34 -13.52
CA ARG A 121 7.85 -0.97 -14.83
C ARG A 121 8.01 -2.00 -15.94
N SER A 122 8.92 -2.96 -15.78
CA SER A 122 9.15 -4.07 -16.72
C SER A 122 8.30 -5.32 -16.42
N MET A 123 7.56 -5.33 -15.30
CA MET A 123 6.65 -6.43 -14.93
C MET A 123 5.37 -6.42 -15.78
N GLY A 124 4.58 -7.50 -15.71
CA GLY A 124 3.34 -7.64 -16.49
C GLY A 124 2.26 -6.57 -16.22
N TRP A 125 2.28 -5.92 -15.05
CA TRP A 125 1.43 -4.76 -14.73
C TRP A 125 2.05 -3.40 -15.10
N GLY A 126 3.28 -3.42 -15.61
CA GLY A 126 4.10 -2.24 -15.84
C GLY A 126 3.62 -1.44 -17.04
N CYS A 127 4.03 -0.18 -17.10
CA CYS A 127 3.78 0.70 -18.23
C CYS A 127 4.97 1.66 -18.41
N ASP A 128 4.93 2.52 -19.44
CA ASP A 128 5.93 3.55 -19.72
C ASP A 128 6.04 4.58 -18.56
N THR A 129 6.72 4.18 -17.51
CA THR A 129 6.88 4.91 -16.25
C THR A 129 8.26 5.54 -16.21
N ALA A 130 8.31 6.86 -15.99
CA ALA A 130 9.55 7.61 -15.75
C ALA A 130 9.66 8.00 -14.28
N LEU A 131 10.92 8.26 -13.87
CA LEU A 131 11.32 8.68 -12.54
C LEU A 131 12.23 9.89 -12.71
N TYR A 132 11.76 11.05 -12.28
CA TYR A 132 12.58 12.26 -12.25
C TYR A 132 13.23 12.38 -10.88
N GLN A 133 14.55 12.56 -10.88
CA GLN A 133 15.35 12.81 -9.67
C GLN A 133 15.54 14.29 -9.39
N SER A 134 15.32 15.16 -10.38
CA SER A 134 15.42 16.61 -10.22
C SER A 134 14.42 17.35 -11.11
N ALA A 135 14.18 18.61 -10.78
CA ALA A 135 13.32 19.49 -11.58
C ALA A 135 13.92 19.74 -12.98
N GLU A 136 15.25 19.74 -13.12
CA GLU A 136 15.94 19.88 -14.40
C GLU A 136 15.69 18.67 -15.30
N ALA A 137 15.81 17.45 -14.75
CA ALA A 137 15.51 16.22 -15.50
C ALA A 137 14.04 16.20 -15.95
N MET A 138 13.12 16.53 -15.04
CA MET A 138 11.69 16.64 -15.37
C MET A 138 11.44 17.68 -16.46
N ARG A 139 12.08 18.85 -16.39
CA ARG A 139 11.95 19.91 -17.41
C ARG A 139 12.46 19.44 -18.79
N ALA A 140 13.54 18.66 -18.83
CA ALA A 140 14.12 18.17 -20.07
C ALA A 140 13.26 17.07 -20.73
N GLU A 141 12.67 16.17 -19.94
CA GLU A 141 12.05 14.94 -20.44
C GLU A 141 10.52 15.02 -20.58
N LEU A 142 9.84 15.71 -19.66
CA LEU A 142 8.38 15.76 -19.61
C LEU A 142 7.72 16.31 -20.90
N PRO A 143 8.26 17.35 -21.60
CA PRO A 143 7.64 17.85 -22.83
C PRO A 143 7.45 16.76 -23.90
N THR A 144 8.49 15.96 -24.15
CA THR A 144 8.46 14.88 -25.15
C THR A 144 7.46 13.80 -24.76
N ARG A 145 7.34 13.50 -23.45
CA ARG A 145 6.41 12.49 -22.94
C ARG A 145 4.96 12.96 -22.99
N LEU A 146 4.71 14.25 -22.72
CA LEU A 146 3.39 14.86 -22.90
C LEU A 146 2.95 14.88 -24.38
N ALA A 147 3.90 15.07 -25.30
CA ALA A 147 3.60 15.00 -26.73
C ALA A 147 3.13 13.60 -27.18
N ALA A 148 3.50 12.53 -26.46
CA ALA A 148 3.01 11.18 -26.71
C ALA A 148 1.61 10.92 -26.14
N GLY A 149 1.14 11.74 -25.19
CA GLY A 149 -0.21 11.67 -24.65
C GLY A 149 -0.31 12.12 -23.19
N PRO A 150 -1.53 12.13 -22.62
CA PRO A 150 -1.80 12.48 -21.23
C PRO A 150 -0.94 11.70 -20.23
N ARG A 151 -0.37 12.41 -19.25
CA ARG A 151 0.50 11.85 -18.21
C ARG A 151 -0.13 12.00 -16.83
N VAL A 152 0.23 11.12 -15.90
CA VAL A 152 -0.13 11.20 -14.48
C VAL A 152 1.16 11.36 -13.67
N ILE A 153 1.32 12.55 -13.09
CA ILE A 153 2.46 12.95 -12.29
C ILE A 153 2.15 12.72 -10.82
N LYS A 154 3.04 12.00 -10.11
CA LYS A 154 2.85 11.61 -8.71
C LYS A 154 4.11 11.94 -7.90
N ARG A 155 3.96 12.61 -6.75
CA ARG A 155 5.05 12.70 -5.76
C ARG A 155 5.36 11.32 -5.15
N ASN A 156 6.61 11.06 -4.78
CA ASN A 156 7.04 9.73 -4.29
C ASN A 156 6.30 9.25 -3.02
N ARG A 157 6.03 10.19 -2.09
CA ARG A 157 5.34 9.92 -0.83
C ARG A 157 4.15 10.87 -0.69
N GLY A 158 2.97 10.32 -0.47
CA GLY A 158 1.74 11.08 -0.30
C GLY A 158 0.57 10.16 0.06
N ASN A 159 -0.56 10.74 0.45
CA ASN A 159 -1.78 10.01 0.78
C ASN A 159 -3.01 10.74 0.20
N GLY A 160 -4.08 10.00 -0.08
CA GLY A 160 -5.38 10.59 -0.44
C GLY A 160 -5.38 11.39 -1.74
N GLY A 161 -4.54 11.04 -2.71
CA GLY A 161 -4.45 11.73 -4.01
C GLY A 161 -3.65 13.05 -3.99
N GLN A 162 -3.15 13.50 -2.83
CA GLN A 162 -2.34 14.71 -2.77
C GLN A 162 -1.04 14.57 -3.56
N GLY A 163 -0.78 15.53 -4.44
CA GLY A 163 0.38 15.50 -5.33
C GLY A 163 0.28 14.48 -6.46
N VAL A 164 -0.95 14.11 -6.84
CA VAL A 164 -1.26 13.31 -8.03
C VAL A 164 -2.02 14.19 -9.02
N TRP A 165 -1.47 14.33 -10.23
CA TRP A 165 -1.96 15.25 -11.25
C TRP A 165 -2.10 14.54 -12.59
N LYS A 166 -3.22 14.70 -13.29
CA LYS A 166 -3.33 14.40 -14.73
C LYS A 166 -2.88 15.64 -15.50
N VAL A 167 -1.99 15.48 -16.46
CA VAL A 167 -1.40 16.57 -17.25
C VAL A 167 -1.55 16.26 -18.73
N GLU A 168 -2.07 17.21 -19.49
CA GLU A 168 -2.37 17.07 -20.91
C GLU A 168 -1.88 18.29 -21.69
N SER A 169 -1.24 18.06 -22.84
CA SER A 169 -0.96 19.13 -23.79
C SER A 169 -2.25 19.59 -24.48
N LEU A 170 -2.41 20.90 -24.68
CA LEU A 170 -3.50 21.46 -25.46
C LEU A 170 -3.07 21.59 -26.94
N PRO A 171 -3.85 21.10 -27.93
CA PRO A 171 -3.41 21.03 -29.32
C PRO A 171 -3.04 22.38 -29.97
N THR A 172 -3.65 23.48 -29.51
CA THR A 172 -3.54 24.81 -30.14
C THR A 172 -2.99 25.87 -29.19
N SER A 173 -2.40 25.48 -28.06
CA SER A 173 -1.94 26.39 -27.02
C SER A 173 -0.60 25.93 -26.46
N SER A 174 0.24 26.88 -26.04
CA SER A 174 1.45 26.57 -25.26
C SER A 174 1.15 26.21 -23.79
N MET A 175 -0.13 26.32 -23.39
CA MET A 175 -0.61 25.95 -22.07
C MET A 175 -0.84 24.44 -22.00
N ILE A 176 -0.80 23.92 -20.78
CA ILE A 176 -1.19 22.56 -20.43
C ILE A 176 -2.46 22.58 -19.59
N LYS A 177 -3.25 21.53 -19.70
CA LYS A 177 -4.39 21.27 -18.85
C LYS A 177 -3.97 20.34 -17.72
N VAL A 178 -4.23 20.72 -16.49
CA VAL A 178 -3.86 19.98 -15.29
C VAL A 178 -5.09 19.72 -14.43
N LEU A 179 -5.31 18.46 -14.05
CA LEU A 179 -6.34 18.06 -13.10
C LEU A 179 -5.67 17.46 -11.86
N ASP A 180 -5.80 18.16 -10.74
CA ASP A 180 -5.44 17.68 -9.40
C ASP A 180 -6.40 16.57 -8.97
N ALA A 181 -5.90 15.44 -8.49
CA ALA A 181 -6.74 14.34 -8.01
C ALA A 181 -7.65 14.73 -6.83
N THR A 182 -7.35 15.82 -6.13
CA THR A 182 -8.15 16.38 -5.02
C THR A 182 -9.19 17.40 -5.47
N LYS A 183 -9.19 17.80 -6.75
CA LYS A 183 -10.09 18.79 -7.31
C LYS A 183 -11.05 18.17 -8.32
N ASP A 184 -12.12 18.92 -8.55
CA ASP A 184 -13.22 18.52 -9.41
C ASP A 184 -13.13 19.07 -10.83
N ALA A 185 -12.33 20.13 -11.00
CA ALA A 185 -12.19 20.85 -12.26
C ALA A 185 -10.70 20.99 -12.61
N PRO A 186 -10.35 20.88 -13.90
CA PRO A 186 -9.01 21.14 -14.36
C PRO A 186 -8.71 22.64 -14.35
N GLU A 187 -7.42 22.96 -14.36
CA GLU A 187 -6.89 24.31 -14.59
C GLU A 187 -5.96 24.31 -15.80
N GLU A 188 -5.85 25.45 -16.47
CA GLU A 188 -4.89 25.67 -17.54
C GLU A 188 -3.75 26.56 -17.04
N LEU A 189 -2.51 26.12 -17.22
CA LEU A 189 -1.30 26.85 -16.82
C LEU A 189 -0.16 26.59 -17.79
N THR A 190 0.93 27.36 -17.68
CA THR A 190 2.14 27.06 -18.45
C THR A 190 2.83 25.81 -17.89
N LEU A 191 3.61 25.12 -18.74
CA LEU A 191 4.43 23.99 -18.28
C LEU A 191 5.43 24.43 -17.19
N ASP A 192 6.02 25.62 -17.33
CA ASP A 192 6.96 26.15 -16.33
C ASP A 192 6.29 26.39 -14.98
N ASP A 193 5.06 26.93 -14.96
CA ASP A 193 4.30 27.10 -13.71
C ASP A 193 4.04 25.75 -13.04
N PHE A 194 3.69 24.72 -13.81
CA PHE A 194 3.48 23.37 -13.29
C PHE A 194 4.76 22.75 -12.76
N LEU A 195 5.88 22.90 -13.47
CA LEU A 195 7.19 22.42 -13.01
C LEU A 195 7.63 23.10 -11.72
N ARG A 196 7.35 24.40 -11.55
CA ARG A 196 7.61 25.10 -10.28
C ARG A 196 6.78 24.52 -9.13
N ARG A 197 5.54 24.11 -9.36
CA ARG A 197 4.72 23.42 -8.34
C ARG A 197 5.28 22.04 -7.98
N CYS A 198 5.91 21.35 -8.93
CA CYS A 198 6.54 20.05 -8.66
C CYS A 198 7.89 20.17 -7.95
N ALA A 199 8.49 21.37 -7.88
CA ALA A 199 9.82 21.58 -7.31
C ALA A 199 9.92 21.08 -5.85
N GLU A 200 8.90 21.32 -5.03
CA GLU A 200 8.85 20.87 -3.63
C GLU A 200 8.87 19.33 -3.47
N TYR A 201 8.49 18.58 -4.51
CA TYR A 201 8.48 17.12 -4.44
C TYR A 201 9.88 16.53 -4.44
N PHE A 202 10.85 17.25 -5.03
CA PHE A 202 12.25 16.82 -5.08
C PHE A 202 12.99 17.01 -3.76
N GLU A 203 12.47 17.84 -2.84
CA GLU A 203 13.05 17.99 -1.49
C GLU A 203 12.92 16.71 -0.66
N ASN A 204 11.90 15.89 -0.95
CA ASN A 204 11.54 14.71 -0.17
C ASN A 204 11.49 13.42 -1.00
N GLY A 205 12.15 13.41 -2.16
CA GLY A 205 12.30 12.22 -3.01
C GLY A 205 12.22 12.52 -4.50
N SER A 206 11.55 11.64 -5.23
CA SER A 206 11.44 11.65 -6.68
C SER A 206 10.02 11.99 -7.15
N VAL A 207 9.88 12.28 -8.44
CA VAL A 207 8.59 12.44 -9.10
C VAL A 207 8.40 11.30 -10.09
N ILE A 208 7.24 10.66 -10.03
CA ILE A 208 6.85 9.56 -10.91
C ILE A 208 5.94 10.08 -12.00
N ASP A 209 6.15 9.58 -13.21
CA ASP A 209 5.37 9.91 -14.38
C ASP A 209 4.89 8.62 -15.06
N GLN A 210 3.58 8.39 -15.09
CA GLN A 210 2.95 7.28 -15.83
C GLN A 210 2.03 7.80 -16.93
N PRO A 211 1.74 7.03 -17.99
CA PRO A 211 0.70 7.37 -18.93
C PRO A 211 -0.66 7.34 -18.22
N PHE A 212 -1.54 8.30 -18.52
CA PHE A 212 -2.93 8.24 -18.08
C PHE A 212 -3.61 7.01 -18.68
N GLN A 213 -4.39 6.29 -17.86
CA GLN A 213 -5.14 5.12 -18.32
C GLN A 213 -6.53 5.55 -18.81
N PRO A 214 -6.84 5.43 -20.12
CA PRO A 214 -8.13 5.92 -20.66
C PRO A 214 -9.36 5.25 -20.03
N ARG A 215 -9.18 4.02 -19.52
CA ARG A 215 -10.21 3.21 -18.88
C ARG A 215 -10.32 3.45 -17.37
N LEU A 216 -9.72 4.50 -16.83
CA LEU A 216 -9.79 4.83 -15.39
C LEU A 216 -11.23 4.98 -14.89
N SER A 217 -12.13 5.51 -15.72
CA SER A 217 -13.56 5.65 -15.41
C SER A 217 -14.31 4.33 -15.30
N GLU A 218 -13.76 3.23 -15.82
CA GLU A 218 -14.34 1.89 -15.65
C GLU A 218 -14.15 1.41 -14.21
N GLY A 219 -13.04 1.78 -13.57
CA GLY A 219 -12.80 1.58 -12.15
C GLY A 219 -11.40 1.13 -11.81
N VAL A 220 -11.16 1.00 -10.51
CA VAL A 220 -9.92 0.51 -9.92
C VAL A 220 -10.23 -0.75 -9.12
N VAL A 221 -9.44 -1.79 -9.34
CA VAL A 221 -9.46 -3.00 -8.53
C VAL A 221 -8.29 -2.99 -7.56
N ARG A 222 -8.58 -3.12 -6.27
CA ARG A 222 -7.60 -3.31 -5.21
C ARG A 222 -7.48 -4.80 -4.92
N CYS A 223 -6.30 -5.37 -5.11
CA CYS A 223 -6.00 -6.72 -4.67
C CYS A 223 -5.37 -6.68 -3.27
N TYR A 224 -6.04 -7.24 -2.28
CA TYR A 224 -5.53 -7.37 -0.93
C TYR A 224 -4.69 -8.65 -0.83
N MET A 225 -3.49 -8.54 -0.26
CA MET A 225 -2.52 -9.61 -0.15
C MET A 225 -2.12 -9.79 1.32
N ALA A 226 -2.18 -11.00 1.84
CA ALA A 226 -1.65 -11.38 3.14
C ALA A 226 -0.40 -12.24 2.92
N GLY A 227 0.77 -11.66 3.17
CA GLY A 227 2.03 -12.21 2.68
C GLY A 227 2.01 -12.28 1.16
N ASP A 228 2.03 -13.49 0.62
CA ASP A 228 2.03 -13.79 -0.82
C ASP A 228 0.70 -14.36 -1.32
N ARG A 229 -0.35 -14.35 -0.49
CA ARG A 229 -1.68 -14.92 -0.84
C ARG A 229 -2.74 -13.85 -0.91
N CYS A 230 -3.66 -13.99 -1.85
CA CYS A 230 -4.77 -13.06 -2.02
C CYS A 230 -5.78 -13.22 -0.87
N ALA A 231 -6.00 -12.11 -0.15
CA ALA A 231 -6.95 -11.98 0.95
C ALA A 231 -8.33 -11.45 0.50
N GLY A 232 -8.46 -11.05 -0.77
CA GLY A 232 -9.71 -10.61 -1.40
C GLY A 232 -9.53 -9.36 -2.25
N PHE A 233 -10.65 -8.78 -2.68
CA PHE A 233 -10.65 -7.66 -3.61
C PHE A 233 -11.53 -6.51 -3.14
N GLY A 234 -11.14 -5.30 -3.51
CA GLY A 234 -11.98 -4.11 -3.50
C GLY A 234 -12.17 -3.59 -4.92
N TYR A 235 -13.35 -3.10 -5.26
CA TYR A 235 -13.59 -2.47 -6.56
C TYR A 235 -14.44 -1.21 -6.41
N HIS A 236 -14.06 -0.14 -7.11
CA HIS A 236 -14.92 1.03 -7.29
C HIS A 236 -14.59 1.79 -8.57
N LYS A 237 -15.56 2.55 -9.07
CA LYS A 237 -15.33 3.67 -9.98
C LYS A 237 -14.80 4.86 -9.19
N VAL A 238 -13.77 5.53 -9.71
CA VAL A 238 -13.12 6.68 -9.06
C VAL A 238 -13.63 8.00 -9.61
N LYS A 239 -13.58 9.05 -8.77
CA LYS A 239 -13.79 10.44 -9.21
C LYS A 239 -12.48 11.13 -9.60
N ALA A 240 -11.39 10.78 -8.92
CA ALA A 240 -10.10 11.40 -9.10
C ALA A 240 -9.60 11.23 -10.54
N LEU A 241 -9.13 12.33 -11.13
CA LEU A 241 -8.59 12.40 -12.49
C LEU A 241 -9.59 12.04 -13.62
N VAL A 242 -10.87 11.91 -13.33
CA VAL A 242 -11.92 11.65 -14.33
C VAL A 242 -12.57 12.98 -14.72
N ASP A 243 -12.38 13.42 -15.97
CA ASP A 243 -12.92 14.71 -16.43
C ASP A 243 -14.44 14.72 -16.57
N SER A 244 -15.03 13.59 -17.00
CA SER A 244 -16.46 13.51 -17.34
C SER A 244 -17.35 13.60 -16.09
N PRO A 245 -18.23 14.61 -15.96
CA PRO A 245 -19.16 14.70 -14.84
C PRO A 245 -20.11 13.50 -14.75
N ALA A 246 -20.52 12.95 -15.89
CA ALA A 246 -21.36 11.76 -15.95
C ALA A 246 -20.63 10.51 -15.42
N ALA A 247 -19.37 10.30 -15.81
CA ALA A 247 -18.59 9.18 -15.27
C ALA A 247 -18.31 9.35 -13.76
N ARG A 248 -18.10 10.58 -13.30
CA ARG A 248 -17.91 10.88 -11.88
C ARG A 248 -19.15 10.63 -11.02
N SER A 249 -20.36 10.79 -11.58
CA SER A 249 -21.60 10.52 -10.84
C SER A 249 -21.85 9.02 -10.62
N GLU A 250 -21.26 8.16 -11.44
CA GLU A 250 -21.29 6.70 -11.29
C GLU A 250 -20.31 6.18 -10.22
N ALA A 251 -19.41 7.04 -9.72
CA ALA A 251 -18.47 6.67 -8.66
C ALA A 251 -19.19 6.45 -7.32
N GLY A 252 -19.06 5.25 -6.79
CA GLY A 252 -19.65 4.82 -5.52
C GLY A 252 -18.60 4.36 -4.49
N PRO A 253 -19.04 3.86 -3.33
CA PRO A 253 -18.13 3.30 -2.33
C PRO A 253 -17.41 2.06 -2.89
N ARG A 254 -16.27 1.73 -2.28
CA ARG A 254 -15.56 0.48 -2.57
C ARG A 254 -16.44 -0.70 -2.18
N LEU A 255 -16.66 -1.60 -3.13
CA LEU A 255 -17.30 -2.89 -2.92
C LEU A 255 -16.22 -3.91 -2.59
N TYR A 256 -16.37 -4.59 -1.47
CA TYR A 256 -15.45 -5.61 -0.98
C TYR A 256 -15.98 -6.98 -1.35
N THR A 257 -15.10 -7.85 -1.83
CA THR A 257 -15.42 -9.21 -2.25
C THR A 257 -14.32 -10.17 -1.83
N SER A 258 -14.68 -11.44 -1.68
CA SER A 258 -13.76 -12.48 -1.26
C SER A 258 -12.70 -12.78 -2.33
N ASN A 259 -11.66 -13.52 -1.96
CA ASN A 259 -10.65 -14.01 -2.91
C ASN A 259 -11.18 -15.07 -3.90
N ALA A 260 -12.46 -15.46 -3.78
CA ALA A 260 -13.15 -16.38 -4.69
C ALA A 260 -14.01 -15.65 -5.74
N GLU A 261 -14.04 -14.31 -5.73
CA GLU A 261 -14.77 -13.51 -6.72
C GLU A 261 -14.40 -13.91 -8.16
N PRO A 262 -15.34 -14.46 -8.96
CA PRO A 262 -15.06 -14.97 -10.31
C PRO A 262 -14.41 -13.93 -11.22
N ARG A 263 -14.84 -12.65 -11.13
CA ARG A 263 -14.33 -11.56 -11.97
C ARG A 263 -12.83 -11.35 -11.84
N PHE A 264 -12.25 -11.64 -10.67
CA PHE A 264 -10.85 -11.30 -10.35
C PHE A 264 -9.94 -12.52 -10.22
N GLN A 265 -10.40 -13.72 -10.58
CA GLN A 265 -9.57 -14.94 -10.48
C GLN A 265 -8.33 -14.91 -11.38
N ARG A 266 -8.38 -14.22 -12.53
CA ARG A 266 -7.18 -14.04 -13.36
C ARG A 266 -6.16 -13.13 -12.65
N LEU A 267 -6.61 -12.00 -12.11
CA LEU A 267 -5.78 -11.09 -11.33
C LEU A 267 -5.17 -11.81 -10.11
N ARG A 268 -5.95 -12.63 -9.41
CA ARG A 268 -5.48 -13.47 -8.31
C ARG A 268 -4.28 -14.32 -8.71
N ARG A 269 -4.42 -15.11 -9.79
CA ARG A 269 -3.35 -16.00 -10.27
C ARG A 269 -2.11 -15.20 -10.69
N LEU A 270 -2.29 -14.09 -11.41
CA LEU A 270 -1.18 -13.20 -11.75
C LEU A 270 -0.47 -12.70 -10.50
N MET A 271 -1.21 -12.25 -9.48
CA MET A 271 -0.63 -11.79 -8.21
C MET A 271 0.09 -12.90 -7.44
N GLU A 272 -0.53 -14.07 -7.27
CA GLU A 272 0.02 -15.16 -6.44
C GLU A 272 1.18 -15.90 -7.14
N ASP A 273 1.03 -16.21 -8.43
CA ASP A 273 1.90 -17.15 -9.14
C ASP A 273 3.04 -16.47 -9.91
N GLU A 274 2.87 -15.19 -10.31
CA GLU A 274 3.82 -14.50 -11.19
C GLU A 274 4.36 -13.20 -10.56
N TRP A 275 3.47 -12.26 -10.29
CA TRP A 275 3.87 -10.90 -9.97
C TRP A 275 4.41 -10.73 -8.55
N THR A 276 3.85 -11.37 -7.52
CA THR A 276 4.43 -11.28 -6.17
C THR A 276 5.81 -11.95 -6.08
N PRO A 277 6.04 -13.15 -6.66
CA PRO A 277 7.39 -13.72 -6.76
C PRO A 277 8.38 -12.82 -7.52
N GLN A 278 7.95 -12.24 -8.65
CA GLN A 278 8.80 -11.33 -9.42
C GLN A 278 9.09 -10.02 -8.67
N LEU A 279 8.08 -9.43 -8.01
CA LEU A 279 8.20 -8.22 -7.18
C LEU A 279 9.23 -8.42 -6.06
N THR A 280 9.10 -9.51 -5.31
CA THR A 280 10.00 -9.80 -4.20
C THR A 280 11.44 -10.00 -4.67
N SER A 281 11.64 -10.71 -5.78
CA SER A 281 12.97 -10.84 -6.40
C SER A 281 13.55 -9.49 -6.85
N LEU A 282 12.76 -8.66 -7.54
CA LEU A 282 13.21 -7.39 -8.09
C LEU A 282 13.53 -6.34 -7.03
N LEU A 283 12.78 -6.36 -5.92
CA LEU A 283 12.94 -5.43 -4.82
C LEU A 283 13.86 -5.93 -3.71
N ASP A 284 14.40 -7.14 -3.85
CA ASP A 284 15.21 -7.82 -2.84
C ASP A 284 14.46 -7.91 -1.50
N ILE A 285 13.24 -8.45 -1.53
CA ILE A 285 12.40 -8.68 -0.35
C ILE A 285 12.32 -10.19 -0.14
N ALA A 286 12.75 -10.68 1.01
CA ALA A 286 12.55 -12.10 1.31
C ALA A 286 11.05 -12.40 1.38
N ARG A 287 10.62 -13.55 0.86
CA ARG A 287 9.20 -13.93 0.84
C ARG A 287 8.55 -13.89 2.24
N LEU A 288 9.29 -14.20 3.30
CA LEU A 288 8.82 -14.18 4.69
C LEU A 288 8.78 -12.79 5.32
N ASP A 289 9.35 -11.79 4.65
CA ASP A 289 9.32 -10.38 5.05
C ASP A 289 8.18 -9.62 4.36
N LEU A 290 7.42 -10.29 3.49
CA LEU A 290 6.20 -9.71 2.94
C LEU A 290 5.22 -9.35 4.07
N PRO A 291 4.51 -8.22 3.94
CA PRO A 291 3.65 -7.74 5.00
C PRO A 291 2.51 -8.69 5.33
N ALA A 292 2.09 -8.74 6.60
CA ALA A 292 0.92 -9.56 7.00
C ALA A 292 -0.37 -9.14 6.28
N ILE A 293 -0.47 -7.88 5.88
CA ILE A 293 -1.44 -7.38 4.93
C ILE A 293 -0.82 -6.23 4.12
N TRP A 294 -1.04 -6.21 2.82
CA TRP A 294 -0.74 -5.11 1.92
C TRP A 294 -1.76 -5.12 0.77
N ASP A 295 -1.83 -4.04 -0.02
CA ASP A 295 -2.70 -4.00 -1.19
C ASP A 295 -2.01 -3.39 -2.41
N ALA A 296 -2.48 -3.77 -3.59
CA ALA A 296 -2.07 -3.22 -4.86
C ALA A 296 -3.31 -2.76 -5.64
N ASP A 297 -3.31 -1.48 -6.05
CA ASP A 297 -4.38 -0.88 -6.85
C ASP A 297 -4.05 -0.95 -8.33
N PHE A 298 -4.98 -1.51 -9.10
CA PHE A 298 -4.86 -1.67 -10.55
C PHE A 298 -5.96 -0.91 -11.28
N MET A 299 -5.54 -0.16 -12.29
CA MET A 299 -6.42 0.37 -13.34
C MET A 299 -6.48 -0.64 -14.47
N LEU A 300 -7.57 -0.65 -15.24
CA LEU A 300 -7.61 -1.43 -16.47
C LEU A 300 -6.74 -0.75 -17.54
N GLY A 301 -5.84 -1.53 -18.13
CA GLY A 301 -5.08 -1.14 -19.31
C GLY A 301 -5.82 -1.51 -20.61
N PRO A 302 -5.14 -1.48 -21.77
CA PRO A 302 -5.73 -1.93 -23.03
C PRO A 302 -6.24 -3.38 -22.94
N VAL A 303 -7.32 -3.67 -23.67
CA VAL A 303 -7.78 -5.05 -23.86
C VAL A 303 -6.75 -5.79 -24.70
N LEU A 304 -6.32 -6.96 -24.24
CA LEU A 304 -5.35 -7.81 -24.92
C LEU A 304 -5.98 -8.48 -26.17
N PRO A 305 -5.17 -9.00 -27.11
CA PRO A 305 -5.69 -9.65 -28.33
C PRO A 305 -6.62 -10.84 -28.07
N ASP A 306 -6.49 -11.49 -26.91
CA ASP A 306 -7.34 -12.60 -26.47
C ASP A 306 -8.67 -12.14 -25.83
N GLY A 307 -8.93 -10.83 -25.80
CA GLY A 307 -10.12 -10.22 -25.21
C GLY A 307 -10.05 -10.02 -23.70
N THR A 308 -8.94 -10.39 -23.03
CA THR A 308 -8.79 -10.21 -21.59
C THR A 308 -8.28 -8.82 -21.24
N ASP A 309 -8.62 -8.33 -20.04
CA ASP A 309 -8.09 -7.06 -19.55
C ASP A 309 -6.60 -7.19 -19.18
N SER A 310 -5.81 -6.19 -19.56
CA SER A 310 -4.52 -5.91 -18.91
C SER A 310 -4.73 -5.03 -17.67
N TYR A 311 -3.77 -5.06 -16.76
CA TYR A 311 -3.80 -4.28 -15.53
C TYR A 311 -2.59 -3.36 -15.49
N VAL A 312 -2.77 -2.14 -15.01
CA VAL A 312 -1.69 -1.18 -14.78
C VAL A 312 -1.64 -0.82 -13.31
N LEU A 313 -0.48 -1.05 -12.68
CA LEU A 313 -0.28 -0.74 -11.27
C LEU A 313 -0.34 0.77 -11.03
N GLY A 314 -1.22 1.19 -10.12
CA GLY A 314 -1.42 2.58 -9.71
C GLY A 314 -0.70 2.92 -8.41
N GLU A 315 -0.73 2.01 -7.44
CA GLU A 315 -0.03 2.10 -6.15
C GLU A 315 0.03 0.77 -5.41
N ILE A 316 0.95 0.68 -4.44
CA ILE A 316 0.98 -0.36 -3.42
C ILE A 316 0.87 0.32 -2.05
N ASN A 317 -0.04 -0.17 -1.20
CA ASN A 317 -0.15 0.27 0.18
C ASN A 317 0.31 -0.85 1.11
N VAL A 318 1.25 -0.53 2.00
CA VAL A 318 1.80 -1.48 2.96
C VAL A 318 1.45 -1.12 4.40
N SER A 319 1.42 0.17 4.70
CA SER A 319 1.21 0.66 6.05
C SER A 319 -0.25 0.99 6.27
N SER A 320 -0.89 0.35 7.25
CA SER A 320 -2.29 0.64 7.63
C SER A 320 -3.35 0.29 6.57
N VAL A 321 -3.22 -0.85 5.89
CA VAL A 321 -4.25 -1.35 4.95
C VAL A 321 -5.56 -1.63 5.69
N HIS A 322 -6.54 -0.75 5.50
CA HIS A 322 -7.89 -0.83 6.05
C HIS A 322 -8.80 0.20 5.33
N PRO A 323 -10.10 -0.07 5.08
CA PRO A 323 -10.79 -1.35 5.30
C PRO A 323 -10.32 -2.42 4.31
N TYR A 324 -10.53 -3.68 4.67
CA TYR A 324 -10.22 -4.89 3.87
C TYR A 324 -11.45 -5.82 3.82
N PRO A 325 -11.49 -6.81 2.89
CA PRO A 325 -12.57 -7.80 2.79
C PRO A 325 -12.74 -8.65 4.06
N ASP A 326 -13.94 -9.18 4.26
CA ASP A 326 -14.32 -9.94 5.46
C ASP A 326 -13.48 -11.22 5.66
N GLU A 327 -12.92 -11.78 4.59
CA GLU A 327 -12.03 -12.95 4.65
C GLU A 327 -10.59 -12.63 5.05
N ALA A 328 -10.18 -11.35 4.96
CA ALA A 328 -8.79 -10.97 5.21
C ALA A 328 -8.30 -11.31 6.64
N PRO A 329 -9.07 -11.11 7.73
CA PRO A 329 -8.66 -11.51 9.07
C PRO A 329 -8.23 -12.98 9.19
N ALA A 330 -8.97 -13.91 8.56
CA ALA A 330 -8.65 -15.33 8.60
C ALA A 330 -7.38 -15.67 7.81
N GLU A 331 -7.16 -15.01 6.66
CA GLU A 331 -5.92 -15.16 5.90
C GLU A 331 -4.73 -14.60 6.68
N ILE A 332 -4.85 -13.39 7.24
CA ILE A 332 -3.83 -12.76 8.09
C ILE A 332 -3.43 -13.71 9.22
N ALA A 333 -4.40 -14.20 9.99
CA ALA A 333 -4.13 -15.09 11.12
C ALA A 333 -3.39 -16.37 10.71
N ARG A 334 -3.74 -16.97 9.57
CA ARG A 334 -3.04 -18.15 9.04
C ARG A 334 -1.59 -17.85 8.69
N ARG A 335 -1.33 -16.72 8.03
CA ARG A 335 0.03 -16.30 7.64
C ARG A 335 0.88 -15.96 8.86
N VAL A 336 0.30 -15.32 9.87
CA VAL A 336 0.95 -15.06 11.15
C VAL A 336 1.34 -16.38 11.82
N ALA A 337 0.43 -17.36 11.89
CA ALA A 337 0.73 -18.66 12.47
C ALA A 337 1.85 -19.41 11.71
N ASP A 338 1.81 -19.38 10.37
CA ASP A 338 2.88 -19.97 9.54
C ASP A 338 4.23 -19.28 9.76
N ARG A 339 4.25 -17.96 9.91
CA ARG A 339 5.47 -17.17 10.17
C ARG A 339 6.07 -17.49 11.52
N LEU A 340 5.26 -17.49 12.58
CA LEU A 340 5.74 -17.70 13.94
C LEU A 340 6.25 -19.13 14.13
N ARG A 341 5.57 -20.16 13.61
CA ARG A 341 6.05 -21.56 13.69
C ARG A 341 7.46 -21.73 13.09
N ARG A 342 7.70 -21.14 11.91
CA ARG A 342 8.98 -21.26 11.20
C ARG A 342 10.14 -20.57 11.90
N SER A 343 9.90 -19.48 12.62
CA SER A 343 10.95 -18.78 13.37
C SER A 343 11.50 -19.63 14.52
N PHE A 344 10.67 -20.50 15.12
CA PHE A 344 11.08 -21.40 16.20
C PHE A 344 11.83 -22.64 15.70
N ASP A 345 11.55 -23.10 14.48
CA ASP A 345 12.28 -24.25 13.89
C ASP A 345 13.72 -23.90 13.45
N THR A 346 14.06 -22.61 13.40
CA THR A 346 15.40 -22.10 13.01
C THR A 346 16.28 -21.66 14.18
N CYS A 347 15.82 -21.81 15.43
CA CYS A 347 16.54 -21.40 16.65
C CYS A 347 17.22 -22.60 17.33
#